data_AF-A0A8T7BKU6-F1
#
_entry.id   AF-A0A8T7BKU6-F1
#
_cell.length_a   1.000
_cell.length_b   1.000
_cell.length_c   1.000
_cell.angle_alpha   90.00
_cell.angle_beta   90.00
_cell.angle_gamma   90.00
#
_symmetry.space_group_name_H-M   'P 1'
#
loop_
_entity.id
_entity.type
_entity.pdbx_description
1 polymer ?
#
loop_
_entity_poly.entity_id
_entity_poly.type
_entity_poly.pdbx_seq_one_letter_code
_entity_poly.pdbx_strand_id
1 'polypeptide(L)'
;TEDPVDAPSQFWDEEVIWDSRANAHNPMLDQDGRVWYTARIRDEDNADFCKQGSSHPSAQLFPTTSARRQLSFYEPDTGEYTFVDTCYDTHHLQFSEDPDNTLWTSGDDHVAGWIKTRVFLETGDLMAAAGWSPFILDINANGEVDEWVEPDEPVDPSMDKRVIGDTYAVMPNPADGSVWYSSVSSDWQGGIVRFDPATGLSEVYRPPMPGFANRGADIDRNGVVWLSMGSGHLGQFDRSKCQAPLNGPDATGDHCPEGWSFHDLPGPGFVGLEDRSVESSYYTWVDQRGSFGLGENVPMVTGNLHDGIHVFHNGGFLTLRVPYPLGFYTKGFEGRIDDPDAGWKGRGLWIPSGDRTPFHYEGGKGTKPLVVHFQMRPDPLAK
;
A
#
# COMPACT_ATOMS: atom_id res chain seq x y z
N THR A 1 3.74 6.81 -31.18
CA THR A 1 2.84 6.02 -32.06
C THR A 1 1.63 5.68 -31.24
N GLU A 2 0.42 5.87 -31.76
CA GLU A 2 -0.79 5.43 -31.07
C GLU A 2 -0.84 3.91 -31.08
N ASP A 3 -1.13 3.31 -29.93
CA ASP A 3 -1.30 1.86 -29.84
C ASP A 3 -2.52 1.45 -30.70
N PRO A 4 -2.39 0.41 -31.54
CA PRO A 4 -3.49 0.00 -32.40
C PRO A 4 -4.64 -0.57 -31.57
N VAL A 5 -5.88 -0.37 -32.03
CA VAL A 5 -7.05 -1.04 -31.44
C VAL A 5 -7.00 -2.53 -31.82
N ASP A 6 -6.83 -3.40 -30.80
CA ASP A 6 -6.76 -4.85 -31.00
C ASP A 6 -8.11 -5.46 -31.43
N ALA A 7 -9.23 -4.89 -30.96
CA ALA A 7 -10.58 -5.32 -31.29
C ALA A 7 -11.61 -4.20 -31.09
N PRO A 8 -12.71 -4.17 -31.86
CA PRO A 8 -13.74 -3.15 -31.72
C PRO A 8 -14.46 -3.25 -30.37
N SER A 9 -14.65 -2.10 -29.73
CA SER A 9 -15.43 -1.93 -28.50
C SER A 9 -16.93 -1.99 -28.80
N GLN A 10 -17.71 -2.65 -27.93
CA GLN A 10 -19.18 -2.63 -28.01
C GLN A 10 -19.78 -1.23 -27.84
N PHE A 11 -19.01 -0.30 -27.27
CA PHE A 11 -19.43 1.06 -27.04
C PHE A 11 -18.85 1.99 -28.11
N TRP A 12 -17.57 1.87 -28.46
CA TRP A 12 -16.89 2.86 -29.31
C TRP A 12 -16.40 2.34 -30.67
N ASP A 13 -16.75 1.10 -31.04
CA ASP A 13 -16.23 0.45 -32.26
C ASP A 13 -14.69 0.55 -32.29
N GLU A 14 -14.10 1.19 -33.30
CA GLU A 14 -12.64 1.36 -33.46
C GLU A 14 -12.09 2.67 -32.86
N GLU A 15 -12.89 3.47 -32.14
CA GLU A 15 -12.40 4.70 -31.50
C GLU A 15 -11.53 4.41 -30.26
N VAL A 16 -10.32 4.96 -30.25
CA VAL A 16 -9.39 4.91 -29.11
C VAL A 16 -9.83 5.92 -28.07
N ILE A 17 -10.38 5.45 -26.95
CA ILE A 17 -10.86 6.31 -25.86
C ILE A 17 -9.85 6.51 -24.71
N TRP A 18 -8.77 5.71 -24.67
CA TRP A 18 -7.71 5.87 -23.68
C TRP A 18 -6.53 6.61 -24.33
N ASP A 19 -6.52 7.93 -24.17
CA ASP A 19 -5.51 8.83 -24.73
C ASP A 19 -4.56 9.41 -23.65
N SER A 20 -4.71 8.95 -22.40
CA SER A 20 -3.95 9.41 -21.25
C SER A 20 -2.44 9.27 -21.49
N ARG A 21 -1.72 10.38 -21.35
CA ARG A 21 -0.25 10.43 -21.51
C ARG A 21 0.51 10.28 -20.20
N ALA A 22 -0.18 10.40 -19.07
CA ALA A 22 0.37 10.19 -17.74
C ALA A 22 -0.43 9.12 -17.01
N ASN A 23 0.28 8.27 -16.25
CA ASN A 23 -0.31 7.23 -15.42
C ASN A 23 -0.22 7.68 -13.96
N ALA A 24 -1.17 8.51 -13.53
CA ALA A 24 -1.29 8.94 -12.14
C ALA A 24 -1.91 7.84 -11.28
N HIS A 25 -1.31 7.58 -10.12
CA HIS A 25 -1.72 6.48 -9.26
C HIS A 25 -1.59 6.80 -7.75
N ASN A 26 -2.55 6.29 -6.96
CA ASN A 26 -2.66 6.40 -5.49
C ASN A 26 -2.45 7.81 -4.90
N PRO A 27 -3.32 8.80 -5.18
CA PRO A 27 -3.16 10.12 -4.60
C PRO A 27 -3.34 10.12 -3.08
N MET A 28 -2.50 10.87 -2.37
CA MET A 28 -2.59 11.12 -0.93
C MET A 28 -2.36 12.61 -0.65
N LEU A 29 -3.06 13.14 0.36
CA LEU A 29 -2.85 14.52 0.82
C LEU A 29 -1.68 14.60 1.79
N ASP A 30 -0.86 15.64 1.65
CA ASP A 30 0.07 16.04 2.72
C ASP A 30 -0.61 16.94 3.77
N GLN A 31 0.15 17.34 4.79
CA GLN A 31 -0.33 18.19 5.89
C GLN A 31 -0.81 19.58 5.48
N ASP A 32 -0.42 20.07 4.30
CA ASP A 32 -0.79 21.39 3.77
C ASP A 32 -1.85 21.30 2.66
N GLY A 33 -2.32 20.09 2.32
CA GLY A 33 -3.34 19.86 1.30
C GLY A 33 -2.81 19.65 -0.12
N ARG A 34 -1.50 19.43 -0.30
CA ARG A 34 -0.94 19.04 -1.62
C ARG A 34 -1.33 17.61 -1.93
N VAL A 35 -1.66 17.35 -3.18
CA VAL A 35 -2.00 16.01 -3.65
C VAL A 35 -0.76 15.34 -4.22
N TRP A 36 -0.13 14.47 -3.45
CA TRP A 36 1.00 13.64 -3.87
C TRP A 36 0.50 12.37 -4.55
N TYR A 37 1.14 11.95 -5.64
CA TYR A 37 0.77 10.74 -6.38
C TYR A 37 1.97 10.17 -7.14
N THR A 38 1.93 8.89 -7.47
CA THR A 38 2.94 8.28 -8.34
C THR A 38 2.58 8.51 -9.80
N ALA A 39 3.54 8.90 -10.62
CA ALA A 39 3.37 9.13 -12.05
C ALA A 39 4.68 8.95 -12.82
N ARG A 40 4.57 8.55 -14.09
CA ARG A 40 5.73 8.54 -14.98
C ARG A 40 6.00 9.96 -15.46
N ILE A 41 7.18 10.48 -15.16
CA ILE A 41 7.60 11.84 -15.55
C ILE A 41 8.73 11.85 -16.59
N ARG A 42 9.42 10.70 -16.75
CA ARG A 42 10.50 10.49 -17.71
C ARG A 42 10.57 9.04 -18.19
N ASP A 43 11.56 8.72 -19.02
CA ASP A 43 11.94 7.35 -19.36
C ASP A 43 12.68 6.66 -18.22
N GLU A 44 12.88 5.34 -18.35
CA GLU A 44 13.29 4.48 -17.25
C GLU A 44 14.68 4.78 -16.69
N ASP A 45 15.62 5.27 -17.52
CA ASP A 45 17.01 5.50 -17.10
C ASP A 45 17.12 6.55 -15.99
N ASN A 46 17.75 6.17 -14.87
CA ASN A 46 17.90 7.05 -13.71
C ASN A 46 18.97 8.14 -13.92
N ALA A 47 18.85 9.22 -13.15
CA ALA A 47 19.88 10.25 -13.08
C ALA A 47 21.21 9.71 -12.51
N ASP A 48 22.33 10.36 -12.84
CA ASP A 48 23.68 9.90 -12.46
C ASP A 48 23.88 9.77 -10.94
N PHE A 49 23.20 10.59 -10.12
CA PHE A 49 23.32 10.52 -8.67
C PHE A 49 22.70 9.24 -8.05
N CYS A 50 21.87 8.51 -8.80
CA CYS A 50 21.31 7.22 -8.41
C CYS A 50 22.28 6.04 -8.68
N LYS A 51 23.24 6.25 -9.59
CA LYS A 51 24.05 5.18 -10.20
C LYS A 51 25.38 4.99 -9.46
N GLN A 52 26.06 3.89 -9.80
CA GLN A 52 27.39 3.57 -9.31
C GLN A 52 28.36 4.74 -9.55
N GLY A 53 29.15 5.09 -8.51
CA GLY A 53 30.11 6.19 -8.55
C GLY A 53 29.58 7.52 -8.00
N SER A 54 28.29 7.59 -7.67
CA SER A 54 27.69 8.70 -6.92
C SER A 54 28.23 8.79 -5.48
N SER A 55 28.22 10.00 -4.92
CA SER A 55 28.49 10.23 -3.49
C SER A 55 27.24 10.12 -2.60
N HIS A 56 26.07 9.83 -3.18
CA HIS A 56 24.84 9.63 -2.43
C HIS A 56 24.95 8.35 -1.58
N PRO A 57 24.69 8.38 -0.26
CA PRO A 57 24.84 7.21 0.61
C PRO A 57 24.09 5.97 0.10
N SER A 58 22.83 6.13 -0.31
CA SER A 58 22.04 5.03 -0.88
C SER A 58 22.63 4.46 -2.18
N ALA A 59 23.25 5.28 -3.02
CA ALA A 59 23.88 4.81 -4.26
C ALA A 59 25.23 4.12 -3.99
N GLN A 60 25.91 4.47 -2.90
CA GLN A 60 27.12 3.77 -2.45
C GLN A 60 26.78 2.39 -1.88
N LEU A 61 25.66 2.27 -1.18
CA LEU A 61 25.17 1.00 -0.65
C LEU A 61 24.56 0.11 -1.74
N PHE A 62 23.66 0.66 -2.55
CA PHE A 62 22.92 -0.09 -3.58
C PHE A 62 22.53 0.85 -4.75
N PRO A 63 23.34 0.97 -5.80
CA PRO A 63 23.03 1.84 -6.93
C PRO A 63 21.86 1.30 -7.75
N THR A 64 20.99 2.20 -8.21
CA THR A 64 19.84 1.87 -9.05
C THR A 64 19.97 2.52 -10.42
N THR A 65 19.76 1.75 -11.48
CA THR A 65 19.95 2.24 -12.86
C THR A 65 18.65 2.65 -13.54
N SER A 66 17.50 2.21 -13.04
CA SER A 66 16.21 2.50 -13.67
C SER A 66 15.06 2.67 -12.68
N ALA A 67 14.05 3.46 -13.07
CA ALA A 67 12.75 3.58 -12.43
C ALA A 67 11.67 3.87 -13.51
N ARG A 68 10.60 3.09 -13.54
CA ARG A 68 9.47 3.15 -14.48
C ARG A 68 8.40 4.16 -14.08
N ARG A 69 8.20 4.38 -12.79
CA ARG A 69 7.25 5.39 -12.26
C ARG A 69 7.86 6.16 -11.08
N GLN A 70 7.79 7.49 -11.14
CA GLN A 70 8.32 8.42 -10.14
C GLN A 70 7.19 9.07 -9.33
N LEU A 71 7.49 10.16 -8.61
CA LEU A 71 6.53 10.94 -7.83
C LEU A 71 6.16 12.27 -8.51
N SER A 72 5.00 12.78 -8.16
CA SER A 72 4.54 14.12 -8.51
C SER A 72 3.62 14.64 -7.42
N PHE A 73 3.50 15.96 -7.31
CA PHE A 73 2.43 16.54 -6.50
C PHE A 73 1.76 17.71 -7.21
N TYR A 74 0.49 17.89 -6.89
CA TYR A 74 -0.37 18.97 -7.36
C TYR A 74 -0.76 19.88 -6.20
N GLU A 75 -0.63 21.19 -6.41
CA GLU A 75 -1.02 22.24 -5.48
C GLU A 75 -2.42 22.78 -5.87
N PRO A 76 -3.50 22.43 -5.16
CA PRO A 76 -4.86 22.82 -5.58
C PRO A 76 -5.08 24.34 -5.62
N ASP A 77 -4.42 25.09 -4.73
CA ASP A 77 -4.60 26.53 -4.60
C ASP A 77 -4.02 27.32 -5.79
N THR A 78 -2.90 26.85 -6.35
CA THR A 78 -2.21 27.51 -7.47
C THR A 78 -2.48 26.81 -8.80
N GLY A 79 -2.86 25.54 -8.78
CA GLY A 79 -3.00 24.69 -9.95
C GLY A 79 -1.66 24.17 -10.49
N GLU A 80 -0.57 24.31 -9.74
CA GLU A 80 0.77 23.93 -10.20
C GLU A 80 1.08 22.45 -9.95
N TYR A 81 1.87 21.88 -10.86
CA TYR A 81 2.38 20.51 -10.77
C TYR A 81 3.90 20.54 -10.58
N THR A 82 4.38 19.76 -9.63
CA THR A 82 5.81 19.51 -9.40
C THR A 82 6.13 18.05 -9.63
N PHE A 83 7.19 17.79 -10.38
CA PHE A 83 7.66 16.44 -10.71
C PHE A 83 8.89 16.10 -9.85
N VAL A 84 8.88 14.93 -9.22
CA VAL A 84 9.92 14.51 -8.26
C VAL A 84 10.59 13.26 -8.81
N ASP A 85 11.82 13.42 -9.27
CA ASP A 85 12.56 12.41 -10.02
C ASP A 85 13.28 11.38 -9.13
N THR A 86 12.51 10.40 -8.64
CA THR A 86 13.02 9.35 -7.75
C THR A 86 14.02 8.41 -8.44
N CYS A 87 14.92 7.84 -7.64
CA CYS A 87 15.89 6.82 -8.08
C CYS A 87 15.34 5.38 -8.05
N TYR A 88 14.09 5.19 -7.67
CA TYR A 88 13.46 3.88 -7.45
C TYR A 88 12.03 3.91 -8.00
N ASP A 89 11.50 2.73 -8.27
CA ASP A 89 10.11 2.55 -8.71
C ASP A 89 9.11 2.93 -7.62
N THR A 90 7.93 3.40 -8.04
CA THR A 90 6.88 3.83 -7.10
C THR A 90 5.50 3.31 -7.49
N HIS A 91 4.67 3.00 -6.48
CA HIS A 91 3.31 2.49 -6.66
C HIS A 91 2.33 3.07 -5.62
N HIS A 92 2.24 2.52 -4.41
CA HIS A 92 1.53 3.14 -3.29
C HIS A 92 2.47 4.11 -2.55
N LEU A 93 1.91 5.12 -1.89
CA LEU A 93 2.65 6.08 -1.08
C LEU A 93 1.93 6.35 0.23
N GLN A 94 2.69 6.55 1.31
CA GLN A 94 2.14 6.90 2.60
C GLN A 94 3.12 7.74 3.42
N PHE A 95 2.59 8.76 4.11
CA PHE A 95 3.37 9.65 4.97
C PHE A 95 3.61 9.05 6.35
N SER A 96 4.82 9.27 6.87
CA SER A 96 5.16 9.04 8.27
C SER A 96 4.80 10.25 9.13
N GLU A 97 4.50 9.99 10.41
CA GLU A 97 4.30 11.04 11.44
C GLU A 97 5.64 11.48 12.06
N ASP A 98 6.64 11.77 11.23
CA ASP A 98 7.97 12.20 11.67
C ASP A 98 8.22 13.70 11.37
N PRO A 99 9.26 14.33 11.95
CA PRO A 99 9.52 15.76 11.75
C PRO A 99 9.81 16.19 10.30
N ASP A 100 10.14 15.26 9.40
CA ASP A 100 10.42 15.53 7.99
C ASP A 100 9.20 15.25 7.10
N ASN A 101 8.08 14.79 7.66
CA ASN A 101 6.93 14.26 6.94
C ASN A 101 7.39 13.27 5.85
N THR A 102 8.20 12.29 6.24
CA THR A 102 8.81 11.35 5.27
C THR A 102 7.73 10.60 4.52
N LEU A 103 7.76 10.73 3.19
CA LEU A 103 6.90 10.02 2.26
C LEU A 103 7.59 8.72 1.84
N TRP A 104 7.00 7.59 2.17
CA TRP A 104 7.47 6.28 1.76
C TRP A 104 6.70 5.79 0.55
N THR A 105 7.35 5.01 -0.30
CA THR A 105 6.73 4.39 -1.47
C THR A 105 6.99 2.89 -1.52
N SER A 106 6.02 2.14 -2.05
CA SER A 106 6.21 0.76 -2.53
C SER A 106 6.41 0.74 -4.05
N GLY A 107 6.55 -0.44 -4.64
CA GLY A 107 6.53 -0.67 -6.09
C GLY A 107 7.90 -0.95 -6.69
N ASP A 108 8.96 -0.66 -5.95
CA ASP A 108 10.29 -1.21 -6.22
C ASP A 108 10.44 -2.55 -5.51
N ASP A 109 10.92 -3.55 -6.25
CA ASP A 109 11.05 -4.92 -5.74
C ASP A 109 12.34 -5.09 -4.93
N HIS A 110 13.30 -4.16 -5.05
CA HIS A 110 14.64 -4.30 -4.49
C HIS A 110 14.90 -3.39 -3.30
N VAL A 111 14.25 -2.22 -3.25
CA VAL A 111 14.57 -1.19 -2.24
C VAL A 111 13.34 -0.61 -1.55
N ALA A 112 13.51 -0.26 -0.28
CA ALA A 112 12.63 0.67 0.43
C ALA A 112 13.02 2.10 0.04
N GLY A 113 12.13 2.83 -0.65
CA GLY A 113 12.36 4.21 -1.10
C GLY A 113 11.58 5.25 -0.31
N TRP A 114 12.19 6.40 -0.02
CA TRP A 114 11.55 7.51 0.67
C TRP A 114 12.01 8.89 0.19
N ILE A 115 11.18 9.90 0.46
CA ILE A 115 11.48 11.33 0.32
C ILE A 115 11.15 12.05 1.64
N LYS A 116 12.13 12.76 2.21
CA LYS A 116 11.91 13.71 3.31
C LYS A 116 11.23 14.96 2.75
N THR A 117 9.90 14.98 2.70
CA THR A 117 9.16 16.00 1.95
C THR A 117 9.38 17.40 2.49
N ARG A 118 9.53 17.59 3.81
CA ARG A 118 9.89 18.88 4.40
C ARG A 118 11.22 19.41 3.83
N VAL A 119 12.26 18.58 3.80
CA VAL A 119 13.58 18.94 3.26
C VAL A 119 13.47 19.30 1.78
N PHE A 120 12.76 18.48 1.01
CA PHE A 120 12.57 18.72 -0.43
C PHE A 120 11.82 20.03 -0.71
N LEU A 121 10.71 20.28 -0.01
CA LEU A 121 9.89 21.48 -0.20
C LEU A 121 10.60 22.76 0.26
N GLU A 122 11.43 22.70 1.31
CA GLU A 122 12.20 23.85 1.80
C GLU A 122 13.40 24.21 0.90
N THR A 123 14.04 23.21 0.30
CA THR A 123 15.36 23.39 -0.35
C THR A 123 15.32 23.22 -1.87
N GLY A 124 14.37 22.46 -2.40
CA GLY A 124 14.37 21.97 -3.78
C GLY A 124 15.45 20.91 -4.07
N ASP A 125 16.23 20.47 -3.08
CA ASP A 125 17.32 19.53 -3.24
C ASP A 125 16.83 18.09 -3.04
N LEU A 126 16.58 17.41 -4.16
CA LEU A 126 16.15 16.02 -4.14
C LEU A 126 17.26 15.07 -3.66
N MET A 127 18.53 15.37 -3.97
CA MET A 127 19.65 14.52 -3.54
C MET A 127 19.84 14.55 -2.02
N ALA A 128 19.49 15.66 -1.37
CA ALA A 128 19.49 15.76 0.08
C ALA A 128 18.25 15.15 0.75
N ALA A 129 17.10 15.14 0.07
CA ALA A 129 15.83 14.70 0.63
C ALA A 129 15.51 13.22 0.37
N ALA A 130 15.98 12.66 -0.75
CA ALA A 130 15.69 11.31 -1.16
C ALA A 130 16.61 10.29 -0.47
N GLY A 131 16.11 9.07 -0.29
CA GLY A 131 16.92 7.94 0.10
C GLY A 131 16.27 6.63 -0.31
N TRP A 132 17.09 5.59 -0.39
CA TRP A 132 16.66 4.21 -0.55
C TRP A 132 17.62 3.24 0.12
N SER A 133 17.15 2.05 0.44
CA SER A 133 17.96 0.96 1.00
C SER A 133 17.47 -0.39 0.47
N PRO A 134 18.36 -1.32 0.13
CA PRO A 134 17.95 -2.68 -0.22
C PRO A 134 17.31 -3.38 0.99
N PHE A 135 16.46 -4.36 0.73
CA PHE A 135 15.91 -5.23 1.77
C PHE A 135 16.94 -6.30 2.17
N ILE A 136 17.40 -6.27 3.42
CA ILE A 136 18.48 -7.13 3.93
C ILE A 136 18.04 -7.84 5.20
N LEU A 137 18.15 -9.17 5.25
CA LEU A 137 17.96 -9.97 6.46
C LEU A 137 19.27 -10.05 7.24
N ASP A 138 19.18 -9.77 8.54
CA ASP A 138 20.25 -9.94 9.53
C ASP A 138 20.43 -11.43 9.85
N ILE A 139 21.14 -12.15 9.00
CA ILE A 139 21.30 -13.60 9.12
C ILE A 139 22.33 -13.97 10.17
N ASN A 140 23.33 -13.13 10.40
CA ASN A 140 24.37 -13.36 11.41
C ASN A 140 23.95 -12.88 12.83
N ALA A 141 22.80 -12.20 12.93
CA ALA A 141 22.14 -11.73 14.15
C ALA A 141 22.93 -10.68 14.95
N ASN A 142 23.70 -9.82 14.29
CA ASN A 142 24.50 -8.78 14.95
C ASN A 142 23.81 -7.39 14.99
N GLY A 143 22.71 -7.21 14.27
CA GLY A 143 21.94 -5.96 14.25
C GLY A 143 22.52 -4.84 13.38
N GLU A 144 23.51 -5.12 12.54
CA GLU A 144 24.12 -4.17 11.60
C GLU A 144 23.99 -4.70 10.17
N VAL A 145 24.01 -3.80 9.17
CA VAL A 145 24.07 -4.21 7.76
C VAL A 145 25.52 -4.55 7.41
N ASP A 146 25.77 -5.82 7.06
CA ASP A 146 27.07 -6.36 6.68
C ASP A 146 27.16 -6.69 5.18
N GLU A 147 28.27 -7.32 4.78
CA GLU A 147 28.33 -7.99 3.48
C GLU A 147 27.22 -9.06 3.40
N TRP A 148 26.51 -9.11 2.28
CA TRP A 148 25.37 -10.02 2.07
C TRP A 148 25.58 -10.95 0.88
N VAL A 149 24.87 -12.08 0.93
CA VAL A 149 24.61 -12.91 -0.26
C VAL A 149 23.38 -12.40 -1.00
N GLU A 150 23.34 -12.58 -2.31
CA GLU A 150 22.23 -12.16 -3.16
C GLU A 150 20.99 -13.08 -3.02
N PRO A 151 19.79 -12.68 -3.49
CA PRO A 151 18.55 -13.42 -3.26
C PRO A 151 18.58 -14.88 -3.74
N ASP A 152 19.21 -15.15 -4.89
CA ASP A 152 19.32 -16.48 -5.51
C ASP A 152 20.46 -17.34 -4.95
N GLU A 153 21.31 -16.76 -4.10
CA GLU A 153 22.40 -17.47 -3.43
C GLU A 153 21.93 -18.17 -2.15
N PRO A 154 22.55 -19.30 -1.76
CA PRO A 154 22.21 -19.96 -0.50
C PRO A 154 22.52 -19.07 0.71
N VAL A 155 21.76 -19.23 1.79
CA VAL A 155 22.04 -18.54 3.07
C VAL A 155 23.44 -18.91 3.57
N ASP A 156 24.25 -17.91 3.89
CA ASP A 156 25.51 -18.05 4.63
C ASP A 156 25.32 -17.51 6.06
N PRO A 157 25.40 -18.34 7.12
CA PRO A 157 25.20 -17.89 8.49
C PRO A 157 26.19 -16.83 9.01
N SER A 158 27.26 -16.53 8.27
CA SER A 158 28.26 -15.51 8.63
C SER A 158 28.07 -14.16 7.92
N MET A 159 27.14 -14.09 6.97
CA MET A 159 26.83 -12.91 6.16
C MET A 159 25.36 -12.56 6.30
N ASP A 160 24.99 -11.37 5.85
CA ASP A 160 23.58 -11.02 5.67
C ASP A 160 23.00 -11.65 4.40
N LYS A 161 21.68 -11.51 4.20
CA LYS A 161 21.05 -11.93 2.93
C LYS A 161 20.15 -10.84 2.38
N ARG A 162 20.43 -10.38 1.16
CA ARG A 162 19.50 -9.53 0.43
C ARG A 162 18.29 -10.34 -0.01
N VAL A 163 17.12 -9.73 0.06
CA VAL A 163 15.86 -10.32 -0.42
C VAL A 163 15.19 -9.41 -1.45
N ILE A 164 14.26 -10.00 -2.21
CA ILE A 164 13.34 -9.28 -3.06
C ILE A 164 12.08 -9.02 -2.25
N GLY A 165 11.66 -7.76 -2.16
CA GLY A 165 10.50 -7.35 -1.38
C GLY A 165 9.16 -7.54 -2.12
N ASP A 166 9.16 -7.45 -3.46
CA ASP A 166 7.94 -7.48 -4.30
C ASP A 166 6.83 -6.57 -3.72
N THR A 167 7.20 -5.33 -3.39
CA THR A 167 6.40 -4.48 -2.50
C THR A 167 5.16 -3.90 -3.19
N TYR A 168 4.01 -4.01 -2.54
CA TYR A 168 2.72 -3.52 -3.05
C TYR A 168 2.12 -2.41 -2.21
N ALA A 169 1.68 -2.67 -0.98
CA ALA A 169 1.30 -1.61 -0.03
C ALA A 169 2.54 -1.07 0.68
N VAL A 170 2.46 0.14 1.24
CA VAL A 170 3.50 0.74 2.09
C VAL A 170 2.83 1.38 3.29
N MET A 171 3.34 1.08 4.49
CA MET A 171 2.68 1.36 5.75
C MET A 171 3.74 1.78 6.79
N PRO A 172 4.08 3.08 6.88
CA PRO A 172 4.89 3.59 7.97
C PRO A 172 4.22 3.29 9.31
N ASN A 173 4.90 2.59 10.20
CA ASN A 173 4.38 2.17 11.49
C ASN A 173 4.51 3.33 12.50
N PRO A 174 3.39 3.92 12.95
CA PRO A 174 3.45 5.01 13.92
C PRO A 174 3.83 4.54 15.33
N ALA A 175 3.92 3.23 15.59
CA ALA A 175 4.27 2.68 16.90
C ALA A 175 5.78 2.67 17.16
N ASP A 176 6.59 2.38 16.14
CA ASP A 176 8.04 2.20 16.29
C ASP A 176 8.89 2.85 15.18
N GLY A 177 8.29 3.44 14.15
CA GLY A 177 8.98 4.09 13.03
C GLY A 177 9.50 3.13 11.96
N SER A 178 9.28 1.82 12.08
CA SER A 178 9.52 0.87 10.99
C SER A 178 8.54 1.08 9.84
N VAL A 179 8.88 0.56 8.67
CA VAL A 179 8.03 0.66 7.48
C VAL A 179 7.65 -0.75 7.05
N TRP A 180 6.35 -1.00 6.92
CA TRP A 180 5.85 -2.29 6.50
C TRP A 180 5.38 -2.23 5.06
N TYR A 181 5.57 -3.33 4.36
CA TYR A 181 5.12 -3.52 2.99
C TYR A 181 4.33 -4.81 2.92
N SER A 182 3.23 -4.80 2.18
CA SER A 182 2.73 -6.09 1.69
C SER A 182 3.60 -6.54 0.53
N SER A 183 3.97 -7.81 0.55
CA SER A 183 4.70 -8.46 -0.54
C SER A 183 3.69 -9.25 -1.36
N VAL A 184 3.56 -8.90 -2.64
CA VAL A 184 2.71 -9.62 -3.60
C VAL A 184 3.54 -10.60 -4.42
N SER A 185 4.46 -11.28 -3.73
CA SER A 185 5.47 -12.15 -4.32
C SER A 185 4.93 -12.95 -5.49
N SER A 186 5.77 -13.18 -6.49
CA SER A 186 5.39 -14.02 -7.63
C SER A 186 5.02 -15.47 -7.26
N ASP A 187 5.24 -15.87 -6.00
CA ASP A 187 4.69 -17.07 -5.43
C ASP A 187 3.21 -16.91 -5.03
N TRP A 188 2.51 -18.04 -4.91
CA TRP A 188 1.07 -18.02 -4.61
C TRP A 188 0.75 -17.59 -3.17
N GLN A 189 1.75 -17.49 -2.29
CA GLN A 189 1.57 -17.32 -0.86
C GLN A 189 1.51 -15.84 -0.46
N GLY A 190 2.36 -14.99 -1.03
CA GLY A 190 2.52 -13.62 -0.58
C GLY A 190 3.25 -13.51 0.77
N GLY A 191 3.37 -12.29 1.29
CA GLY A 191 3.86 -12.05 2.64
C GLY A 191 3.86 -10.58 3.02
N ILE A 192 4.64 -10.25 4.04
CA ILE A 192 4.93 -8.87 4.44
C ILE A 192 6.43 -8.70 4.67
N VAL A 193 6.92 -7.51 4.37
CA VAL A 193 8.31 -7.09 4.63
C VAL A 193 8.27 -5.93 5.62
N ARG A 194 9.02 -6.03 6.70
CA ARG A 194 9.30 -4.91 7.61
C ARG A 194 10.69 -4.37 7.25
N PHE A 195 10.82 -3.06 7.15
CA PHE A 195 12.09 -2.36 7.00
C PHE A 195 12.29 -1.43 8.21
N ASP A 196 13.46 -1.51 8.84
CA ASP A 196 13.83 -0.64 9.94
C ASP A 196 14.78 0.47 9.45
N PRO A 197 14.31 1.72 9.27
CA PRO A 197 15.15 2.78 8.75
C PRO A 197 16.28 3.18 9.71
N ALA A 198 16.24 2.78 10.99
CA ALA A 198 17.30 3.09 11.95
C ALA A 198 18.53 2.19 11.76
N THR A 199 18.34 0.94 11.34
CA THR A 199 19.44 -0.03 11.14
C THR A 199 19.70 -0.34 9.67
N GLY A 200 18.72 -0.12 8.78
CA GLY A 200 18.78 -0.56 7.38
C GLY A 200 18.41 -2.03 7.18
N LEU A 201 18.08 -2.75 8.25
CA LEU A 201 17.73 -4.17 8.21
C LEU A 201 16.24 -4.37 7.95
N SER A 202 15.91 -5.56 7.47
CA SER A 202 14.58 -5.99 7.09
C SER A 202 14.22 -7.33 7.73
N GLU A 203 12.93 -7.58 7.83
CA GLU A 203 12.35 -8.86 8.25
C GLU A 203 11.28 -9.26 7.23
N VAL A 204 11.09 -10.56 7.02
CA VAL A 204 10.05 -11.10 6.15
C VAL A 204 9.18 -12.04 6.97
N TYR A 205 7.87 -11.98 6.73
CA TYR A 205 6.89 -12.88 7.34
C TYR A 205 5.93 -13.42 6.29
N ARG A 206 5.83 -14.75 6.20
CA ARG A 206 4.87 -15.43 5.31
C ARG A 206 3.68 -15.94 6.11
N PRO A 207 2.44 -15.77 5.61
CA PRO A 207 1.26 -16.30 6.28
C PRO A 207 1.27 -17.84 6.22
N PRO A 208 1.05 -18.55 7.35
CA PRO A 208 0.78 -19.98 7.29
C PRO A 208 -0.60 -20.22 6.66
N MET A 209 -0.83 -21.44 6.17
CA MET A 209 -2.18 -21.86 5.79
C MET A 209 -3.14 -21.68 6.98
N PRO A 210 -4.40 -21.25 6.76
CA PRO A 210 -5.08 -21.14 5.46
C PRO A 210 -4.82 -19.84 4.67
N GLY A 211 -4.05 -18.89 5.20
CA GLY A 211 -3.78 -17.61 4.54
C GLY A 211 -2.84 -17.73 3.35
N PHE A 212 -3.18 -17.06 2.24
CA PHE A 212 -2.31 -16.88 1.07
C PHE A 212 -2.81 -15.74 0.16
N ALA A 213 -1.97 -15.36 -0.80
CA ALA A 213 -2.20 -14.36 -1.84
C ALA A 213 -2.69 -13.02 -1.30
N ASN A 214 -1.97 -12.43 -0.33
CA ASN A 214 -2.27 -11.07 0.11
C ASN A 214 -2.04 -10.05 -1.01
N ARG A 215 -2.73 -8.92 -0.93
CA ARG A 215 -2.55 -7.79 -1.85
C ARG A 215 -2.39 -6.47 -1.10
N GLY A 216 -3.42 -5.64 -1.03
CA GLY A 216 -3.38 -4.43 -0.22
C GLY A 216 -3.40 -4.74 1.27
N ALA A 217 -2.79 -3.85 2.04
CA ALA A 217 -2.66 -3.95 3.48
C ALA A 217 -2.60 -2.55 4.09
N ASP A 218 -2.90 -2.46 5.38
CA ASP A 218 -2.63 -1.27 6.18
C ASP A 218 -2.25 -1.69 7.61
N ILE A 219 -1.68 -0.77 8.38
CA ILE A 219 -1.20 -1.01 9.74
C ILE A 219 -2.00 -0.18 10.75
N ASP A 220 -2.26 -0.75 11.92
CA ASP A 220 -2.87 -0.02 13.02
C ASP A 220 -1.84 0.72 13.89
N ARG A 221 -2.32 1.57 14.80
CA ARG A 221 -1.45 2.35 15.69
C ARG A 221 -0.71 1.52 16.75
N ASN A 222 -1.01 0.23 16.89
CA ASN A 222 -0.30 -0.70 17.76
C ASN A 222 0.78 -1.49 17.00
N GLY A 223 0.93 -1.28 15.68
CA GLY A 223 1.86 -2.02 14.84
C GLY A 223 1.33 -3.37 14.36
N VAL A 224 0.00 -3.58 14.39
CA VAL A 224 -0.63 -4.79 13.82
C VAL A 224 -0.96 -4.54 12.36
N VAL A 225 -0.47 -5.42 11.49
CA VAL A 225 -0.71 -5.35 10.04
C VAL A 225 -1.99 -6.11 9.67
N TRP A 226 -2.81 -5.52 8.81
CA TRP A 226 -4.06 -6.09 8.34
C TRP A 226 -4.06 -6.21 6.82
N LEU A 227 -4.42 -7.38 6.29
CA LEU A 227 -4.17 -7.75 4.89
C LEU A 227 -5.42 -8.27 4.19
N SER A 228 -5.65 -7.81 2.96
CA SER A 228 -6.66 -8.39 2.07
C SER A 228 -6.07 -9.63 1.41
N MET A 229 -6.65 -10.81 1.64
CA MET A 229 -6.09 -12.09 1.19
C MET A 229 -6.97 -12.81 0.18
N GLY A 230 -6.38 -13.30 -0.92
CA GLY A 230 -7.06 -14.13 -1.92
C GLY A 230 -7.57 -15.48 -1.39
N SER A 231 -7.12 -15.87 -0.20
CA SER A 231 -7.67 -17.01 0.57
C SER A 231 -9.09 -16.79 1.12
N GLY A 232 -9.67 -15.59 0.97
CA GLY A 232 -11.02 -15.28 1.47
C GLY A 232 -11.04 -14.76 2.91
N HIS A 233 -9.90 -14.27 3.42
CA HIS A 233 -9.76 -13.77 4.78
C HIS A 233 -9.31 -12.31 4.82
N LEU A 234 -9.72 -11.60 5.86
CA LEU A 234 -8.95 -10.48 6.40
C LEU A 234 -7.83 -11.07 7.28
N GLY A 235 -6.59 -10.99 6.80
CA GLY A 235 -5.41 -11.41 7.55
C GLY A 235 -5.02 -10.38 8.59
N GLN A 236 -4.49 -10.84 9.71
CA GLN A 236 -3.94 -10.03 10.79
C GLN A 236 -2.57 -10.58 11.16
N PHE A 237 -1.56 -9.71 11.27
CA PHE A 237 -0.23 -10.06 11.75
C PHE A 237 0.19 -9.15 12.90
N ASP A 238 0.55 -9.76 14.03
CA ASP A 238 1.04 -9.09 15.23
C ASP A 238 2.44 -9.60 15.59
N ARG A 239 3.46 -8.80 15.24
CA ARG A 239 4.87 -9.11 15.48
C ARG A 239 5.18 -9.34 16.96
N SER A 240 4.42 -8.76 17.90
CA SER A 240 4.67 -8.92 19.33
C SER A 240 4.40 -10.34 19.85
N LYS A 241 3.67 -11.15 19.07
CA LYS A 241 3.38 -12.56 19.41
C LYS A 241 4.51 -13.50 19.02
N CYS A 242 5.47 -13.05 18.21
CA CYS A 242 6.56 -13.89 17.75
C CYS A 242 7.41 -14.43 18.92
N GLN A 243 7.65 -15.74 18.91
CA GLN A 243 8.36 -16.49 19.95
C GLN A 243 9.77 -16.88 19.51
N ALA A 244 9.96 -17.14 18.20
CA ALA A 244 11.28 -17.38 17.64
C ALA A 244 12.08 -16.08 17.52
N PRO A 245 13.42 -16.16 17.43
CA PRO A 245 14.25 -15.01 17.05
C PRO A 245 13.77 -14.37 15.74
N LEU A 246 13.85 -13.03 15.67
CA LEU A 246 13.40 -12.23 14.53
C LEU A 246 14.53 -11.96 13.51
N ASN A 247 15.73 -12.44 13.83
CA ASN A 247 16.93 -12.44 13.01
C ASN A 247 17.65 -13.79 13.20
N GLY A 248 18.71 -14.02 12.43
CA GLY A 248 19.43 -15.29 12.40
C GLY A 248 19.06 -16.18 11.21
N PRO A 249 19.74 -17.34 11.07
CA PRO A 249 19.65 -18.18 9.87
C PRO A 249 18.27 -18.80 9.63
N ASP A 250 17.43 -18.89 10.68
CA ASP A 250 16.07 -19.44 10.58
C ASP A 250 15.00 -18.35 10.40
N ALA A 251 15.34 -17.06 10.54
CA ALA A 251 14.41 -15.93 10.46
C ALA A 251 14.13 -15.49 9.00
N THR A 252 13.76 -16.43 8.15
CA THR A 252 13.70 -16.25 6.68
C THR A 252 12.27 -16.22 6.10
N GLY A 253 11.28 -15.93 6.95
CA GLY A 253 9.85 -15.82 6.57
C GLY A 253 8.88 -16.60 7.44
N ASP A 254 9.21 -17.86 7.77
CA ASP A 254 8.23 -18.81 8.35
C ASP A 254 8.33 -18.92 9.88
N HIS A 255 9.21 -18.14 10.50
CA HIS A 255 9.62 -18.26 11.89
C HIS A 255 8.61 -17.71 12.92
N CYS A 256 7.58 -16.97 12.48
CA CYS A 256 6.55 -16.41 13.36
C CYS A 256 5.12 -16.80 12.93
N PRO A 257 4.76 -18.10 12.92
CA PRO A 257 3.40 -18.52 12.59
C PRO A 257 2.36 -18.02 13.61
N GLU A 258 2.73 -17.85 14.88
CA GLU A 258 1.88 -17.37 15.97
C GLU A 258 1.51 -15.88 15.88
N GLY A 259 2.22 -15.11 15.07
CA GLY A 259 1.85 -13.73 14.77
C GLY A 259 0.58 -13.62 13.93
N TRP A 260 0.22 -14.68 13.21
CA TRP A 260 -0.87 -14.67 12.23
C TRP A 260 -2.23 -15.03 12.82
N SER A 261 -3.27 -14.36 12.34
CA SER A 261 -4.67 -14.68 12.57
C SER A 261 -5.48 -14.37 11.31
N PHE A 262 -6.55 -15.13 11.07
CA PHE A 262 -7.36 -15.03 9.86
C PHE A 262 -8.84 -14.89 10.22
N HIS A 263 -9.51 -13.92 9.62
CA HIS A 263 -10.94 -13.65 9.83
C HIS A 263 -11.68 -13.84 8.50
N ASP A 264 -12.62 -14.80 8.46
CA ASP A 264 -13.36 -15.14 7.25
C ASP A 264 -14.13 -13.94 6.72
N LEU A 265 -13.87 -13.53 5.48
CA LEU A 265 -14.63 -12.46 4.86
C LEU A 265 -16.09 -12.89 4.66
N PRO A 266 -17.05 -11.95 4.73
CA PRO A 266 -18.44 -12.27 4.43
C PRO A 266 -18.60 -12.86 3.03
N GLY A 267 -19.57 -13.77 2.87
CA GLY A 267 -19.93 -14.34 1.57
C GLY A 267 -19.74 -15.86 1.51
N PRO A 268 -20.22 -16.50 0.43
CA PRO A 268 -20.06 -17.93 0.22
C PRO A 268 -18.63 -18.28 -0.21
N GLY A 269 -18.20 -19.50 0.06
CA GLY A 269 -17.03 -20.10 -0.58
C GLY A 269 -17.39 -20.91 -1.84
N PHE A 270 -16.36 -21.43 -2.52
CA PHE A 270 -16.55 -22.40 -3.59
C PHE A 270 -17.00 -23.77 -3.03
N VAL A 271 -17.62 -24.59 -3.88
CA VAL A 271 -18.00 -25.97 -3.51
C VAL A 271 -16.75 -26.76 -3.08
N GLY A 272 -16.76 -27.31 -1.86
CA GLY A 272 -15.63 -28.03 -1.25
C GLY A 272 -14.58 -27.14 -0.58
N LEU A 273 -14.78 -25.82 -0.58
CA LEU A 273 -13.96 -24.79 0.08
C LEU A 273 -14.89 -23.75 0.73
N GLU A 274 -15.94 -24.21 1.42
CA GLU A 274 -16.98 -23.35 1.97
C GLU A 274 -16.47 -22.36 3.04
N ASP A 275 -15.33 -22.65 3.65
CA ASP A 275 -14.61 -21.81 4.60
C ASP A 275 -13.76 -20.70 3.94
N ARG A 276 -13.70 -20.66 2.61
CA ARG A 276 -12.91 -19.66 1.87
C ARG A 276 -13.82 -18.77 1.06
N SER A 277 -14.18 -17.61 1.61
CA SER A 277 -15.04 -16.65 0.93
C SER A 277 -14.51 -16.32 -0.46
N VAL A 278 -15.40 -16.28 -1.45
CA VAL A 278 -15.08 -15.84 -2.81
C VAL A 278 -14.98 -14.32 -2.93
N GLU A 279 -15.15 -13.57 -1.83
CA GLU A 279 -15.00 -12.12 -1.81
C GLU A 279 -13.69 -11.70 -2.50
N SER A 280 -13.80 -10.74 -3.42
CA SER A 280 -12.69 -10.26 -4.21
C SER A 280 -12.12 -8.98 -3.59
N SER A 281 -11.76 -9.05 -2.32
CA SER A 281 -11.12 -7.94 -1.63
C SER A 281 -9.79 -7.58 -2.29
N TYR A 282 -9.52 -6.28 -2.37
CA TYR A 282 -8.35 -5.71 -3.04
C TYR A 282 -7.42 -5.01 -2.05
N TYR A 283 -7.98 -4.17 -1.18
CA TYR A 283 -7.22 -3.36 -0.23
C TYR A 283 -7.83 -3.40 1.17
N THR A 284 -6.97 -3.23 2.15
CA THR A 284 -7.32 -3.08 3.56
C THR A 284 -6.85 -1.71 4.01
N TRP A 285 -7.66 -1.01 4.79
CA TRP A 285 -7.36 0.29 5.37
C TRP A 285 -7.77 0.27 6.84
N VAL A 286 -6.99 0.86 7.72
CA VAL A 286 -7.26 0.92 9.15
C VAL A 286 -7.68 2.34 9.52
N ASP A 287 -8.86 2.48 10.13
CA ASP A 287 -9.28 3.75 10.71
C ASP A 287 -8.50 4.03 12.01
N GLN A 288 -7.26 4.46 11.87
CA GLN A 288 -6.35 4.72 12.99
C GLN A 288 -6.86 5.81 13.94
N ARG A 289 -7.73 6.71 13.48
CA ARG A 289 -8.13 7.93 14.21
C ARG A 289 -9.64 8.00 14.50
N GLY A 290 -10.41 6.96 14.19
CA GLY A 290 -11.86 6.95 14.36
C GLY A 290 -12.57 8.00 13.52
N SER A 291 -12.10 8.21 12.30
CA SER A 291 -12.68 9.08 11.29
C SER A 291 -14.07 8.63 10.84
N PHE A 292 -14.42 7.34 10.93
CA PHE A 292 -15.76 6.83 10.65
C PHE A 292 -16.70 6.89 11.87
N GLY A 293 -16.13 6.93 13.08
CA GLY A 293 -16.88 7.02 14.34
C GLY A 293 -17.16 5.69 15.04
N LEU A 294 -16.46 4.60 14.67
CA LEU A 294 -16.54 3.28 15.34
C LEU A 294 -15.38 3.01 16.31
N GLY A 295 -14.54 4.02 16.57
CA GLY A 295 -13.35 3.91 17.42
C GLY A 295 -12.06 3.98 16.61
N GLU A 296 -10.93 4.02 17.31
CA GLU A 296 -9.58 3.97 16.70
C GLU A 296 -9.18 2.54 16.37
N ASN A 297 -8.26 2.39 15.42
CA ASN A 297 -7.70 1.12 14.96
C ASN A 297 -8.76 0.12 14.48
N VAL A 298 -9.75 0.60 13.74
CA VAL A 298 -10.79 -0.27 13.16
C VAL A 298 -10.37 -0.68 11.74
N PRO A 299 -9.98 -1.95 11.51
CA PRO A 299 -9.61 -2.41 10.18
C PRO A 299 -10.85 -2.56 9.29
N MET A 300 -10.70 -2.15 8.04
CA MET A 300 -11.73 -2.19 7.01
C MET A 300 -11.13 -2.75 5.72
N VAL A 301 -11.92 -3.50 4.96
CA VAL A 301 -11.47 -4.15 3.74
C VAL A 301 -12.50 -3.93 2.64
N THR A 302 -12.03 -3.73 1.41
CA THR A 302 -12.90 -3.59 0.23
C THR A 302 -13.77 -4.85 0.06
N GLY A 303 -15.08 -4.70 -0.10
CA GLY A 303 -16.05 -5.78 -0.32
C GLY A 303 -16.62 -5.72 -1.72
N ASN A 304 -15.78 -6.00 -2.73
CA ASN A 304 -16.09 -5.78 -4.14
C ASN A 304 -17.24 -6.66 -4.64
N LEU A 305 -17.38 -7.89 -4.15
CA LEU A 305 -18.50 -8.77 -4.50
C LEU A 305 -19.73 -8.54 -3.61
N HIS A 306 -19.64 -7.61 -2.66
CA HIS A 306 -20.76 -7.11 -1.85
C HIS A 306 -21.17 -5.67 -2.18
N ASP A 307 -20.63 -5.09 -3.26
CA ASP A 307 -20.88 -3.70 -3.67
C ASP A 307 -20.56 -2.69 -2.54
N GLY A 308 -19.46 -2.87 -1.81
CA GLY A 308 -19.21 -2.04 -0.63
C GLY A 308 -17.86 -2.22 0.04
N ILE A 309 -17.86 -1.99 1.36
CA ILE A 309 -16.73 -2.29 2.25
C ILE A 309 -17.18 -3.07 3.47
N HIS A 310 -16.29 -3.87 4.03
CA HIS A 310 -16.49 -4.60 5.27
C HIS A 310 -15.67 -3.93 6.38
N VAL A 311 -16.34 -3.57 7.46
CA VAL A 311 -15.73 -3.03 8.67
C VAL A 311 -15.62 -4.17 9.68
N PHE A 312 -14.41 -4.50 10.12
CA PHE A 312 -14.21 -5.51 11.15
C PHE A 312 -14.21 -4.85 12.53
N HIS A 313 -15.27 -5.09 13.30
CA HIS A 313 -15.51 -4.41 14.57
C HIS A 313 -16.11 -5.40 15.58
N ASN A 314 -15.59 -5.40 16.81
CA ASN A 314 -16.00 -6.32 17.89
C ASN A 314 -16.01 -7.80 17.50
N GLY A 315 -15.03 -8.23 16.69
CA GLY A 315 -14.87 -9.64 16.28
C GLY A 315 -15.81 -10.10 15.17
N GLY A 316 -16.51 -9.19 14.49
CA GLY A 316 -17.37 -9.51 13.35
C GLY A 316 -17.37 -8.42 12.28
N PHE A 317 -18.01 -8.71 11.14
CA PHE A 317 -18.07 -7.78 10.02
C PHE A 317 -19.39 -7.02 9.95
N LEU A 318 -19.30 -5.70 9.78
CA LEU A 318 -20.37 -4.82 9.32
C LEU A 318 -20.14 -4.51 7.84
N THR A 319 -21.10 -4.82 6.98
CA THR A 319 -21.02 -4.49 5.54
C THR A 319 -21.72 -3.17 5.25
N LEU A 320 -20.96 -2.18 4.75
CA LEU A 320 -21.49 -0.93 4.22
C LEU A 320 -21.68 -1.07 2.72
N ARG A 321 -22.93 -1.30 2.31
CA ARG A 321 -23.27 -1.58 0.91
C ARG A 321 -23.78 -0.35 0.17
N VAL A 322 -23.32 -0.19 -1.07
CA VAL A 322 -23.86 0.74 -2.07
C VAL A 322 -24.88 -0.04 -2.91
N PRO A 323 -26.19 0.22 -2.76
CA PRO A 323 -27.19 -0.59 -3.46
C PRO A 323 -27.33 -0.24 -4.94
N TYR A 324 -27.02 1.00 -5.33
CA TYR A 324 -27.10 1.49 -6.70
C TYR A 324 -26.06 2.58 -6.99
N PRO A 325 -25.56 2.69 -8.23
CA PRO A 325 -25.77 1.74 -9.33
C PRO A 325 -25.19 0.35 -9.00
N LEU A 326 -25.74 -0.70 -9.61
CA LEU A 326 -25.20 -2.05 -9.43
C LEU A 326 -23.77 -2.12 -9.95
N GLY A 327 -22.90 -2.78 -9.18
CA GLY A 327 -21.47 -2.81 -9.43
C GLY A 327 -20.77 -1.65 -8.74
N PHE A 328 -20.15 -1.94 -7.60
CA PHE A 328 -19.28 -1.01 -6.89
C PHE A 328 -17.99 -1.72 -6.50
N TYR A 329 -16.94 -1.52 -7.31
CA TYR A 329 -15.64 -2.17 -7.12
C TYR A 329 -14.59 -1.16 -6.66
N THR A 330 -14.43 -1.01 -5.35
CA THR A 330 -13.43 -0.12 -4.78
C THR A 330 -12.04 -0.78 -4.75
N LYS A 331 -11.00 0.05 -4.90
CA LYS A 331 -9.59 -0.36 -4.88
C LYS A 331 -8.81 0.21 -3.70
N GLY A 332 -9.45 1.02 -2.88
CA GLY A 332 -8.85 1.80 -1.80
C GLY A 332 -9.80 2.92 -1.41
N PHE A 333 -9.67 3.40 -0.19
CA PHE A 333 -10.53 4.45 0.36
C PHE A 333 -9.86 5.04 1.59
N GLU A 334 -10.35 6.21 2.00
CA GLU A 334 -9.82 6.94 3.14
C GLU A 334 -10.95 7.50 3.99
N GLY A 335 -10.68 7.67 5.27
CA GLY A 335 -11.52 8.41 6.19
C GLY A 335 -11.04 9.85 6.35
N ARG A 336 -11.98 10.76 6.59
CA ARG A 336 -11.65 12.18 6.82
C ARG A 336 -12.49 12.76 7.95
N ILE A 337 -11.84 13.61 8.74
CA ILE A 337 -12.47 14.42 9.78
C ILE A 337 -12.46 15.86 9.25
N ASP A 338 -13.57 16.27 8.63
CA ASP A 338 -13.78 17.62 8.09
C ASP A 338 -14.00 18.66 9.19
N ASP A 339 -14.70 18.29 10.25
CA ASP A 339 -14.96 19.15 11.40
C ASP A 339 -15.01 18.27 12.67
N PRO A 340 -13.99 18.35 13.55
CA PRO A 340 -13.96 17.55 14.77
C PRO A 340 -15.07 17.93 15.77
N ASP A 341 -15.61 19.15 15.69
CA ASP A 341 -16.65 19.68 16.58
C ASP A 341 -18.08 19.38 16.07
N ALA A 342 -18.23 19.01 14.80
CA ALA A 342 -19.53 18.64 14.21
C ALA A 342 -20.00 17.20 14.55
N GLY A 343 -19.28 16.49 15.41
CA GLY A 343 -19.60 15.12 15.79
C GLY A 343 -19.57 14.17 14.58
N TRP A 344 -20.60 13.34 14.42
CA TRP A 344 -20.68 12.37 13.31
C TRP A 344 -20.81 13.02 11.93
N LYS A 345 -21.24 14.29 11.85
CA LYS A 345 -21.45 15.00 10.58
C LYS A 345 -20.17 15.51 9.94
N GLY A 346 -19.16 15.79 10.75
CA GLY A 346 -17.84 16.22 10.27
C GLY A 346 -16.90 15.06 10.00
N ARG A 347 -17.43 13.84 9.87
CA ARG A 347 -16.71 12.58 9.83
C ARG A 347 -17.30 11.68 8.75
N GLY A 348 -16.48 10.85 8.13
CA GLY A 348 -16.96 9.90 7.13
C GLY A 348 -15.86 9.10 6.44
N LEU A 349 -16.29 8.25 5.52
CA LEU A 349 -15.42 7.54 4.58
C LEU A 349 -15.74 8.00 3.17
N TRP A 350 -14.70 8.24 2.37
CA TRP A 350 -14.79 8.61 0.96
C TRP A 350 -14.24 7.47 0.13
N ILE A 351 -15.14 6.81 -0.59
CA ILE A 351 -14.86 5.53 -1.24
C ILE A 351 -15.07 5.69 -2.74
N PRO A 352 -14.00 5.77 -3.55
CA PRO A 352 -14.11 5.77 -5.00
C PRO A 352 -14.52 4.38 -5.51
N SER A 353 -15.35 4.36 -6.57
CA SER A 353 -15.42 3.19 -7.46
C SER A 353 -14.14 3.17 -8.30
N GLY A 354 -13.39 2.07 -8.22
CA GLY A 354 -12.08 1.90 -8.84
C GLY A 354 -12.12 1.41 -10.29
N ASP A 355 -13.24 1.61 -10.97
CA ASP A 355 -13.51 1.04 -12.28
C ASP A 355 -12.93 1.86 -13.41
N ARG A 356 -12.16 1.18 -14.25
CA ARG A 356 -11.58 1.77 -15.47
C ARG A 356 -12.59 1.86 -16.61
N THR A 357 -13.71 1.15 -16.48
CA THR A 357 -14.75 1.03 -17.49
C THR A 357 -16.15 1.30 -16.90
N PRO A 358 -16.41 2.50 -16.34
CA PRO A 358 -17.69 2.80 -15.68
C PRO A 358 -18.90 2.67 -16.63
N PHE A 359 -18.65 2.73 -17.94
CA PHE A 359 -19.65 2.52 -18.98
C PHE A 359 -20.17 1.08 -19.12
N HIS A 360 -19.53 0.10 -18.47
CA HIS A 360 -20.04 -1.27 -18.36
C HIS A 360 -21.16 -1.41 -17.30
N TYR A 361 -21.44 -0.35 -16.53
CA TYR A 361 -22.48 -0.34 -15.51
C TYR A 361 -23.83 0.19 -15.99
N GLU A 362 -24.77 0.19 -15.06
CA GLU A 362 -26.04 0.90 -15.17
C GLU A 362 -25.77 2.37 -15.54
N GLY A 363 -26.21 2.77 -16.74
CA GLY A 363 -26.01 4.12 -17.28
C GLY A 363 -25.20 4.17 -18.59
N GLY A 364 -24.47 3.10 -18.93
CA GLY A 364 -23.78 2.99 -20.23
C GLY A 364 -22.74 4.10 -20.45
N LYS A 365 -22.55 4.53 -21.71
CA LYS A 365 -21.53 5.52 -22.12
C LYS A 365 -21.50 6.83 -21.30
N GLY A 366 -22.62 7.25 -20.71
CA GLY A 366 -22.70 8.49 -19.94
C GLY A 366 -22.22 8.38 -18.49
N THR A 367 -21.92 7.16 -18.04
CA THR A 367 -21.52 6.88 -16.65
C THR A 367 -20.15 7.45 -16.36
N LYS A 368 -20.04 8.19 -15.25
CA LYS A 368 -18.79 8.77 -14.76
C LYS A 368 -18.31 8.01 -13.52
N PRO A 369 -17.01 8.11 -13.18
CA PRO A 369 -16.52 7.63 -11.88
C PRO A 369 -17.33 8.22 -10.72
N LEU A 370 -17.57 7.41 -9.70
CA LEU A 370 -18.35 7.75 -8.51
C LEU A 370 -17.42 7.75 -7.29
N VAL A 371 -17.67 8.68 -6.37
CA VAL A 371 -17.16 8.63 -5.00
C VAL A 371 -18.37 8.60 -4.06
N VAL A 372 -18.40 7.62 -3.17
CA VAL A 372 -19.45 7.45 -2.16
C VAL A 372 -18.96 7.98 -0.82
N HIS A 373 -19.80 8.78 -0.16
CA HIS A 373 -19.55 9.27 1.18
C HIS A 373 -20.42 8.51 2.18
N PHE A 374 -19.79 7.71 3.04
CA PHE A 374 -20.47 7.03 4.16
C PHE A 374 -20.31 7.83 5.44
N GLN A 375 -21.42 8.05 6.16
CA GLN A 375 -21.42 8.61 7.50
C GLN A 375 -22.18 7.70 8.45
N MET A 376 -21.62 7.44 9.62
CA MET A 376 -22.25 6.64 10.65
C MET A 376 -22.85 7.53 11.73
N ARG A 377 -24.16 7.45 11.93
CA ARG A 377 -24.81 8.13 13.07
C ARG A 377 -24.54 7.34 14.35
N PRO A 378 -24.37 8.01 15.50
CA PRO A 378 -24.23 7.33 16.78
C PRO A 378 -25.53 6.63 17.20
N ASP A 379 -26.68 7.16 16.77
CA ASP A 379 -28.00 6.57 16.99
C ASP A 379 -29.00 7.00 15.88
N PRO A 380 -30.14 6.29 15.71
CA PRO A 380 -31.11 6.58 14.65
C PRO A 380 -31.77 7.97 14.72
N LEU A 381 -31.75 8.62 15.89
CA LEU A 381 -32.39 9.91 16.13
C LEU A 381 -31.40 11.10 16.07
N ALA A 382 -30.11 10.83 15.92
CA ALA A 382 -29.08 11.86 15.79
C ALA A 382 -29.40 12.77 14.59
N LYS A 383 -29.48 14.08 14.85
CA LYS A 383 -29.92 15.11 13.89
C LYS A 383 -28.79 15.87 13.27
#